data_AF-A0A8I1IIF8-F1
#
_entry.id   AF-A0A8I1IIF8-F1
#
_cell.length_a   1.000
_cell.length_b   1.000
_cell.length_c   1.000
_cell.angle_alpha   90.00
_cell.angle_beta   90.00
_cell.angle_gamma   90.00
#
_symmetry.space_group_name_H-M   'P 1'
#
loop_
_entity.id
_entity.type
_entity.pdbx_description
1 polymer ?
#
loop_
_entity_poly.entity_id
_entity_poly.type
_entity_poly.pdbx_seq_one_letter_code
_entity_poly.pdbx_strand_id
1 'polypeptide(L)'
;MVDLAIMRRLLDHVGLTEGHVYCGEGRVFGKDQLTQRVPGYAQSARRGNRWFVLRDLDRDADCAAALINGIDFEASAYFCFRIAVRAAEAWLLADRDHLAPFLSVALAWITPEPEAVDDPKGHIVAIAGRSRKPTIKNGFQPRPRSGRATGPDYASQLSEFARTRWDVGLARQRCDSLDRTLRCLERFRVH
;
A
#
# COMPACT_ATOMS: atom_id res chain seq x y z
N MET A 1 -3.14 -10.77 1.16
CA MET A 1 -2.92 -9.71 0.15
C MET A 1 -2.07 -8.63 0.80
N VAL A 2 -1.08 -8.09 0.09
CA VAL A 2 -0.14 -7.10 0.66
C VAL A 2 -0.86 -5.84 1.09
N ASP A 3 -1.76 -5.31 0.24
CA ASP A 3 -2.45 -4.04 0.51
C ASP A 3 -3.29 -4.10 1.79
N LEU A 4 -3.97 -5.23 2.04
CA LEU A 4 -4.72 -5.40 3.28
C LEU A 4 -3.82 -5.44 4.51
N ALA A 5 -2.64 -6.07 4.42
CA ALA A 5 -1.67 -6.07 5.51
C ALA A 5 -1.12 -4.65 5.78
N ILE A 6 -0.89 -3.87 4.73
CA ILE A 6 -0.54 -2.45 4.80
C ILE A 6 -1.67 -1.68 5.49
N MET A 7 -2.91 -1.77 5.00
CA MET A 7 -4.06 -1.04 5.54
C MET A 7 -4.28 -1.35 7.04
N ARG A 8 -4.21 -2.62 7.43
CA ARG A 8 -4.30 -3.04 8.84
C ARG A 8 -3.22 -2.42 9.69
N ARG A 9 -1.97 -2.43 9.21
CA ARG A 9 -0.86 -1.81 9.92
C ARG A 9 -1.03 -0.30 10.07
N LEU A 10 -1.59 0.37 9.06
CA LEU A 10 -1.89 1.80 9.13
C LEU A 10 -2.97 2.11 10.16
N LEU A 11 -4.06 1.33 10.19
CA LEU A 11 -5.13 1.49 11.19
C LEU A 11 -4.59 1.29 12.62
N ASP A 12 -3.83 0.21 12.83
CA ASP A 12 -3.15 -0.08 14.10
C ASP A 12 -2.22 1.07 14.53
N HIS A 13 -1.40 1.58 13.60
CA HIS A 13 -0.48 2.69 13.88
C HIS A 13 -1.17 3.97 14.36
N VAL A 14 -2.37 4.26 13.84
CA VAL A 14 -3.14 5.44 14.27
C VAL A 14 -4.14 5.14 15.40
N GLY A 15 -4.16 3.90 15.92
CA GLY A 15 -5.05 3.49 17.01
C GLY A 15 -6.52 3.33 16.61
N LEU A 16 -6.79 2.93 15.37
CA LEU A 16 -8.14 2.63 14.87
C LEU A 16 -8.35 1.11 14.78
N THR A 17 -9.56 0.68 15.10
CA THR A 17 -9.98 -0.72 14.93
C THR A 17 -10.49 -0.97 13.51
N GLU A 18 -10.11 -2.09 12.91
CA GLU A 18 -10.63 -2.54 11.63
C GLU A 18 -12.15 -2.80 11.72
N GLY A 19 -12.90 -2.25 10.76
CA GLY A 19 -14.31 -2.56 10.55
C GLY A 19 -14.51 -3.70 9.55
N HIS A 20 -15.65 -3.71 8.86
CA HIS A 20 -15.90 -4.72 7.83
C HIS A 20 -15.02 -4.50 6.58
N VAL A 21 -14.31 -5.53 6.13
CA VAL A 21 -13.48 -5.49 4.90
C VAL A 21 -14.35 -5.82 3.69
N TYR A 22 -14.55 -4.82 2.81
CA TYR A 22 -15.37 -4.99 1.59
C TYR A 22 -14.58 -5.45 0.37
N CYS A 23 -13.27 -5.18 0.33
CA CYS A 23 -12.36 -5.60 -0.73
C CYS A 23 -11.04 -6.04 -0.08
N GLY A 24 -10.55 -7.24 -0.40
CA GLY A 24 -9.24 -7.75 0.02
C GLY A 24 -9.24 -9.08 0.75
N GLU A 25 -10.36 -9.48 1.38
CA GLU A 25 -10.54 -10.80 1.99
C GLU A 25 -11.56 -11.63 1.21
N GLY A 26 -11.10 -12.62 0.45
CA GLY A 26 -11.96 -13.54 -0.32
C GLY A 26 -12.80 -12.89 -1.43
N ARG A 27 -12.87 -11.56 -1.47
CA ARG A 27 -13.51 -10.72 -2.47
C ARG A 27 -12.50 -9.70 -2.95
N VAL A 28 -12.03 -9.90 -4.17
CA VAL A 28 -11.15 -8.96 -4.87
C VAL A 28 -11.90 -8.53 -6.12
N PHE A 29 -12.15 -7.24 -6.25
CA PHE A 29 -12.64 -6.65 -7.48
C PHE A 29 -11.59 -5.69 -8.03
N GLY A 30 -11.55 -5.58 -9.36
CA GLY A 30 -10.56 -4.74 -10.03
C GLY A 30 -10.68 -3.26 -9.66
N LYS A 31 -9.60 -2.51 -9.89
CA LYS A 31 -9.51 -1.07 -9.59
C LYS A 31 -10.64 -0.23 -10.21
N ASP A 32 -11.14 -0.61 -11.39
CA ASP A 32 -12.26 0.08 -12.03
C ASP A 32 -13.57 -0.10 -11.24
N GLN A 33 -13.84 -1.32 -10.78
CA GLN A 33 -15.00 -1.61 -9.94
C GLN A 33 -14.89 -0.93 -8.56
N LEU A 34 -13.68 -0.83 -8.00
CA LEU A 34 -13.46 -0.06 -6.77
C LEU A 34 -13.78 1.42 -6.99
N THR A 35 -13.30 1.98 -8.10
CA THR A 35 -13.50 3.39 -8.49
C THR A 35 -14.97 3.73 -8.67
N GLN A 36 -15.74 2.86 -9.33
CA GLN A 36 -17.19 3.03 -9.50
C GLN A 36 -17.97 3.02 -8.18
N ARG A 37 -17.43 2.41 -7.11
CA ARG A 37 -18.08 2.32 -5.79
C ARG A 37 -17.72 3.45 -4.85
N VAL A 38 -16.64 4.19 -5.12
CA VAL A 38 -16.17 5.33 -4.29
C VAL A 38 -17.29 6.33 -3.98
N PRO A 39 -18.14 6.76 -4.93
CA PRO A 39 -19.24 7.69 -4.63
C PRO A 39 -20.24 7.13 -3.60
N GLY A 40 -20.55 5.84 -3.67
CA GLY A 40 -21.43 5.17 -2.71
C GLY A 40 -20.84 5.10 -1.30
N TYR A 41 -19.53 4.85 -1.19
CA TYR A 41 -18.83 4.88 0.10
C TYR A 41 -18.79 6.30 0.70
N ALA A 42 -18.52 7.32 -0.13
CA ALA A 42 -18.56 8.71 0.30
C ALA A 42 -19.95 9.14 0.78
N GLN A 43 -21.02 8.75 0.05
CA GLN A 43 -22.40 9.00 0.46
C GLN A 43 -22.74 8.33 1.80
N SER A 44 -22.30 7.08 1.99
CA SER A 44 -22.46 6.36 3.26
C SER A 44 -21.71 7.06 4.40
N ALA A 45 -20.54 7.65 4.12
CA ALA A 45 -19.77 8.38 5.12
C ALA A 45 -20.47 9.63 5.65
N ARG A 46 -21.28 10.30 4.81
CA ARG A 46 -22.13 11.42 5.26
C ARG A 46 -23.20 11.02 6.27
N ARG A 47 -23.51 9.72 6.35
CA ARG A 47 -24.46 9.15 7.33
C ARG A 47 -23.76 8.65 8.61
N GLY A 48 -22.48 8.98 8.81
CA GLY A 48 -21.73 8.65 10.02
C GLY A 48 -20.86 7.39 9.94
N ASN A 49 -20.83 6.70 8.78
CA ASN A 49 -19.98 5.51 8.61
C ASN A 49 -18.54 5.90 8.25
N ARG A 50 -17.55 5.32 8.93
CA ARG A 50 -16.13 5.56 8.58
C ARG A 50 -15.71 4.63 7.44
N TRP A 51 -15.16 5.21 6.38
CA TRP A 51 -14.70 4.48 5.21
C TRP A 51 -13.25 4.82 4.90
N PHE A 52 -12.40 3.80 4.89
CA PHE A 52 -11.04 3.90 4.37
C PHE A 52 -10.96 3.11 3.05
N VAL A 53 -10.63 3.82 1.98
CA VAL A 53 -10.46 3.27 0.64
C VAL A 53 -9.05 3.60 0.17
N LEU A 54 -8.29 2.56 -0.16
CA LEU A 54 -6.96 2.66 -0.74
C LEU A 54 -6.98 2.12 -2.16
N ARG A 55 -6.35 2.84 -3.09
CA ARG A 55 -6.13 2.39 -4.46
C ARG A 55 -4.72 2.79 -4.91
N ASP A 56 -4.10 1.97 -5.76
CA ASP A 56 -2.85 2.32 -6.42
C ASP A 56 -3.09 3.28 -7.60
N LEU A 57 -2.16 4.21 -7.82
CA LEU A 57 -2.18 5.09 -8.99
C LEU A 57 -1.88 4.32 -10.28
N ASP A 58 -1.03 3.29 -10.20
CA ASP A 58 -0.45 2.58 -11.33
C ASP A 58 0.07 3.56 -12.40
N ARG A 59 -0.53 3.53 -13.59
CA ARG A 59 -0.32 4.44 -14.71
C ARG A 59 -1.66 5.06 -15.15
N ASP A 60 -2.66 5.09 -14.26
CA ASP A 60 -4.04 5.46 -14.62
C ASP A 60 -4.23 6.97 -14.70
N ALA A 61 -3.31 7.76 -14.13
CA ALA A 61 -3.26 9.21 -14.26
C ALA A 61 -1.83 9.72 -13.99
N ASP A 62 -1.57 10.99 -14.34
CA ASP A 62 -0.27 11.64 -14.12
C ASP A 62 0.04 11.82 -12.62
N CYS A 63 -0.98 12.00 -11.79
CA CYS A 63 -0.84 12.10 -10.34
C CYS A 63 -2.12 11.67 -9.61
N ALA A 64 -2.00 11.46 -8.29
CA ALA A 64 -3.11 11.11 -7.41
C ALA A 64 -4.28 12.11 -7.47
N ALA A 65 -3.99 13.41 -7.57
CA ALA A 65 -5.03 14.44 -7.63
C ALA A 65 -5.85 14.36 -8.92
N ALA A 66 -5.21 14.13 -10.07
CA ALA A 66 -5.90 13.94 -11.34
C ALA A 66 -6.86 12.75 -11.30
N LEU A 67 -6.44 11.63 -10.69
CA LEU A 67 -7.28 10.45 -10.54
C LEU A 67 -8.49 10.70 -9.63
N ILE A 68 -8.29 11.40 -8.51
CA ILE A 68 -9.37 11.74 -7.57
C ILE A 68 -10.37 12.70 -8.21
N ASN A 69 -9.90 13.72 -8.91
CA ASN A 69 -10.75 14.72 -9.58
C ASN A 69 -11.61 14.13 -10.70
N GLY A 70 -11.23 12.96 -11.23
CA GLY A 70 -12.02 12.21 -12.21
C GLY A 70 -13.19 11.42 -11.60
N ILE A 71 -13.39 11.46 -10.29
CA ILE A 71 -14.44 10.70 -9.59
C ILE A 71 -15.37 11.69 -8.89
N ASP A 72 -16.66 11.63 -9.22
CA ASP A 72 -17.67 12.49 -8.63
C ASP A 72 -18.09 11.98 -7.24
N PHE A 73 -17.56 12.60 -6.18
CA PHE A 73 -17.98 12.36 -4.81
C PHE A 73 -17.75 13.58 -3.92
N GLU A 74 -18.56 13.73 -2.87
CA GLU A 74 -18.34 14.74 -1.84
C GLU A 74 -17.59 14.15 -0.64
N ALA A 75 -16.44 14.74 -0.30
CA ALA A 75 -15.66 14.33 0.86
C ALA A 75 -16.37 14.69 2.18
N SER A 76 -16.19 13.85 3.21
CA SER A 76 -16.65 14.12 4.58
C SER A 76 -15.55 13.78 5.59
N ALA A 77 -15.73 14.19 6.85
CA ALA A 77 -14.80 13.87 7.94
C ALA A 77 -14.64 12.36 8.17
N TYR A 78 -15.64 11.55 7.78
CA TYR A 78 -15.66 10.10 7.91
C TYR A 78 -15.24 9.36 6.63
N PHE A 79 -14.83 10.10 5.59
CA PHE A 79 -14.37 9.51 4.34
C PHE A 79 -12.88 9.72 4.12
N CYS A 80 -12.14 8.63 3.97
CA CYS A 80 -10.73 8.62 3.64
C CYS A 80 -10.48 7.81 2.37
N PHE A 81 -10.47 8.48 1.22
CA PHE A 81 -10.04 7.89 -0.05
C PHE A 81 -8.64 8.39 -0.40
N ARG A 82 -7.70 7.46 -0.56
CA ARG A 82 -6.30 7.76 -0.80
C ARG A 82 -5.73 6.92 -1.93
N ILE A 83 -4.80 7.54 -2.64
CA ILE A 83 -4.10 6.95 -3.77
C ILE A 83 -2.63 6.78 -3.38
N ALA A 84 -2.11 5.56 -3.45
CA ALA A 84 -0.67 5.32 -3.34
C ALA A 84 0.00 5.70 -4.67
N VAL A 85 1.07 6.49 -4.63
CA VAL A 85 1.81 6.87 -5.84
C VAL A 85 2.51 5.63 -6.41
N ARG A 86 2.23 5.35 -7.69
CA ARG A 86 2.53 4.10 -8.40
C ARG A 86 1.88 2.88 -7.76
N ALA A 87 2.30 2.46 -6.57
CA ALA A 87 1.71 1.34 -5.84
C ALA A 87 1.98 1.44 -4.34
N ALA A 88 1.14 0.81 -3.52
CA ALA A 88 1.30 0.75 -2.07
C ALA A 88 2.64 0.13 -1.63
N GLU A 89 3.30 -0.65 -2.48
CA GLU A 89 4.65 -1.15 -2.20
C GLU A 89 5.72 -0.05 -2.12
N ALA A 90 5.49 1.13 -2.70
CA ALA A 90 6.33 2.30 -2.47
C ALA A 90 6.35 2.69 -0.98
N TRP A 91 5.25 2.50 -0.27
CA TRP A 91 5.16 2.81 1.17
C TRP A 91 6.04 1.88 2.00
N LEU A 92 6.19 0.63 1.58
CA LEU A 92 7.08 -0.34 2.21
C LEU A 92 8.56 -0.04 1.89
N LEU A 93 8.86 0.38 0.65
CA LEU A 93 10.20 0.82 0.25
C LEU A 93 10.71 2.03 1.07
N ALA A 94 9.80 2.89 1.53
CA ALA A 94 10.13 4.07 2.32
C ALA A 94 10.81 3.72 3.66
N ASP A 95 10.51 2.55 4.23
CA ASP A 95 11.18 2.03 5.43
C ASP A 95 12.42 1.18 5.08
N ARG A 96 13.41 1.88 4.52
CA ARG A 96 14.66 1.27 4.05
C ARG A 96 15.42 0.56 5.17
N ASP A 97 15.39 1.15 6.37
CA ASP A 97 16.18 0.74 7.53
C ASP A 97 15.72 -0.64 8.06
N HIS A 98 14.43 -0.97 7.93
CA HIS A 98 13.91 -2.29 8.29
C HIS A 98 13.75 -3.24 7.10
N LEU A 99 13.46 -2.71 5.90
CA LEU A 99 13.30 -3.56 4.71
C LEU A 99 14.63 -4.21 4.28
N ALA A 100 15.75 -3.50 4.38
CA ALA A 100 17.07 -4.03 4.04
C ALA A 100 17.46 -5.28 4.86
N PRO A 101 17.43 -5.24 6.21
CA PRO A 101 17.70 -6.44 7.00
C PRO A 101 16.64 -7.53 6.81
N PHE A 102 15.35 -7.18 6.63
CA PHE A 102 14.29 -8.14 6.34
C PHE A 102 14.60 -8.97 5.08
N LEU A 103 14.88 -8.29 3.96
CA LEU A 103 15.27 -8.93 2.70
C LEU A 103 16.71 -9.45 2.72
N SER A 104 17.50 -9.13 3.76
CA SER A 104 18.91 -9.51 3.89
C SER A 104 19.81 -9.04 2.73
N VAL A 105 19.60 -7.78 2.35
CA VAL A 105 20.34 -7.04 1.32
C VAL A 105 21.07 -5.85 1.93
N ALA A 106 22.01 -5.26 1.20
CA ALA A 106 22.63 -3.99 1.60
C ALA A 106 21.63 -2.82 1.47
N LEU A 107 21.66 -1.87 2.40
CA LEU A 107 20.80 -0.67 2.40
C LEU A 107 20.94 0.15 1.11
N ALA A 108 22.13 0.16 0.51
CA ALA A 108 22.42 0.84 -0.75
C ALA A 108 21.56 0.33 -1.94
N TRP A 109 20.99 -0.87 -1.83
CA TRP A 109 20.09 -1.38 -2.86
C TRP A 109 18.65 -0.88 -2.75
N ILE A 110 18.28 -0.28 -1.62
CA ILE A 110 16.94 0.29 -1.43
C ILE A 110 17.00 1.78 -1.76
N THR A 111 16.15 2.21 -2.70
CA THR A 111 16.06 3.61 -3.13
C THR A 111 15.79 4.56 -1.94
N PRO A 112 16.42 5.75 -1.90
CA PRO A 112 16.01 6.82 -1.00
C PRO A 112 14.69 7.49 -1.42
N GLU A 113 14.26 7.32 -2.68
CA GLU A 113 13.11 7.98 -3.29
C GLU A 113 12.08 6.91 -3.72
N PRO A 114 11.22 6.44 -2.79
CA PRO A 114 10.31 5.33 -3.06
C PRO A 114 9.23 5.66 -4.10
N GLU A 115 8.71 6.88 -4.10
CA GLU A 115 7.63 7.31 -5.00
C GLU A 115 8.13 7.69 -6.41
N ALA A 116 9.44 7.81 -6.60
CA ALA A 116 10.07 7.98 -7.91
C ALA A 116 10.26 6.65 -8.66
N VAL A 117 10.00 5.51 -8.01
CA VAL A 117 10.11 4.18 -8.63
C VAL A 117 8.87 3.88 -9.46
N ASP A 118 9.06 3.73 -10.77
CA ASP A 118 7.96 3.46 -11.72
C ASP A 118 7.23 2.13 -11.47
N ASP A 119 7.96 1.10 -11.06
CA ASP A 119 7.42 -0.23 -10.70
C ASP A 119 7.95 -0.64 -9.32
N PRO A 120 7.32 -0.17 -8.22
CA PRO A 120 7.75 -0.50 -6.87
C PRO A 120 7.79 -2.01 -6.59
N LYS A 121 6.82 -2.75 -7.15
CA LYS A 121 6.72 -4.22 -7.03
C LYS A 121 7.91 -4.91 -7.69
N GLY A 122 8.18 -4.57 -8.95
CA GLY A 122 9.34 -5.09 -9.68
C GLY A 122 10.67 -4.70 -9.03
N HIS A 123 10.75 -3.49 -8.45
CA HIS A 123 11.92 -3.03 -7.73
C HIS A 123 12.21 -3.88 -6.49
N ILE A 124 11.18 -4.18 -5.67
CA ILE A 124 11.32 -5.09 -4.52
C ILE A 124 11.77 -6.48 -4.98
N VAL A 125 11.17 -7.03 -6.04
CA VAL A 125 11.58 -8.32 -6.61
C VAL A 125 13.05 -8.31 -7.03
N ALA A 126 13.49 -7.28 -7.73
CA ALA A 126 14.88 -7.13 -8.18
C ALA A 126 15.86 -7.05 -7.01
N ILE A 127 15.53 -6.28 -5.96
CA ILE A 127 16.34 -6.19 -4.74
C ILE A 127 16.40 -7.56 -4.04
N ALA A 128 15.26 -8.24 -3.88
CA ALA A 128 15.19 -9.55 -3.25
C ALA A 128 16.01 -10.61 -4.00
N GLY A 129 16.16 -10.47 -5.33
CA GLY A 129 17.06 -11.30 -6.14
C GLY A 129 18.54 -11.22 -5.73
N ARG A 130 18.95 -10.12 -5.09
CA ARG A 130 20.30 -9.91 -4.54
C ARG A 130 20.45 -10.38 -3.09
N SER A 131 19.40 -10.94 -2.49
CA SER A 131 19.43 -11.40 -1.12
C SER A 131 20.50 -12.48 -0.90
N ARG A 132 21.13 -12.40 0.28
CA ARG A 132 22.01 -13.46 0.79
C ARG A 132 21.22 -14.68 1.28
N LYS A 133 19.91 -14.56 1.49
CA LYS A 133 19.03 -15.64 1.93
C LYS A 133 18.37 -16.31 0.71
N PRO A 134 18.63 -17.61 0.48
CA PRO A 134 17.99 -18.35 -0.62
C PRO A 134 16.46 -18.35 -0.53
N THR A 135 15.88 -18.33 0.68
CA THR A 135 14.42 -18.29 0.90
C THR A 135 13.80 -16.99 0.40
N ILE A 136 14.42 -15.84 0.66
CA ILE A 136 13.99 -14.54 0.11
C ILE A 136 14.14 -14.56 -1.42
N LYS A 137 15.31 -14.96 -1.91
CA LYS A 137 15.61 -14.97 -3.34
C LYS A 137 14.61 -15.82 -4.12
N ASN A 138 14.43 -17.08 -3.74
CA ASN A 138 13.56 -18.02 -4.44
C ASN A 138 12.07 -17.69 -4.23
N GLY A 139 11.71 -17.13 -3.06
CA GLY A 139 10.35 -16.76 -2.73
C GLY A 139 9.84 -15.54 -3.51
N PHE A 140 10.73 -14.59 -3.81
CA PHE A 140 10.38 -13.34 -4.52
C PHE A 140 10.55 -13.42 -6.03
N GLN A 141 11.46 -14.25 -6.53
CA GLN A 141 11.71 -14.35 -7.97
C GLN A 141 10.57 -15.11 -8.67
N PRO A 142 10.07 -14.61 -9.81
CA PRO A 142 9.06 -15.33 -10.58
C PRO A 142 9.63 -16.65 -11.10
N ARG A 143 8.78 -17.68 -11.15
CA ARG A 143 9.18 -18.96 -11.74
C ARG A 143 9.38 -18.78 -13.25
N PRO A 144 10.43 -19.39 -13.84
CA PRO A 144 10.61 -19.38 -15.29
C PRO A 144 9.32 -19.81 -16.01
N ARG A 145 8.95 -19.09 -17.07
CA ARG A 145 7.76 -19.36 -17.91
C ARG A 145 6.40 -19.27 -17.20
N SER A 146 6.32 -18.72 -15.99
CA SER A 146 5.03 -18.57 -15.28
C SER A 146 4.17 -17.40 -15.78
N GLY A 147 4.76 -16.43 -16.48
CA GLY A 147 4.10 -15.18 -16.87
C GLY A 147 3.80 -14.24 -15.68
N ARG A 148 4.15 -14.62 -14.46
CA ARG A 148 3.93 -13.80 -13.25
C ARG A 148 5.08 -12.81 -13.05
N ALA A 149 4.75 -11.63 -12.55
CA ALA A 149 5.73 -10.60 -12.20
C ALA A 149 6.47 -10.90 -10.88
N THR A 150 5.89 -11.74 -10.01
CA THR A 150 6.42 -12.02 -8.66
C THR A 150 6.55 -13.52 -8.39
N GLY A 151 7.41 -13.86 -7.44
CA GLY A 151 7.56 -15.20 -6.91
C GLY A 151 6.41 -15.65 -6.00
N PRO A 152 6.38 -16.95 -5.65
CA PRO A 152 5.28 -17.57 -4.91
C PRO A 152 5.07 -17.00 -3.50
N ASP A 153 6.14 -16.55 -2.84
CA ASP A 153 6.11 -16.11 -1.44
C ASP A 153 6.12 -14.58 -1.32
N TYR A 154 6.15 -13.85 -2.44
CA TYR A 154 6.18 -12.39 -2.46
C TYR A 154 5.08 -11.81 -1.57
N ALA A 155 3.83 -12.22 -1.80
CA ALA A 155 2.70 -11.65 -1.07
C ALA A 155 2.71 -12.03 0.41
N SER A 156 3.06 -13.27 0.77
CA SER A 156 3.07 -13.73 2.16
C SER A 156 4.19 -13.07 2.96
N GLN A 157 5.41 -13.02 2.42
CA GLN A 157 6.56 -12.40 3.09
C GLN A 157 6.42 -10.89 3.18
N LEU A 158 5.92 -10.21 2.13
CA LEU A 158 5.75 -8.76 2.18
C LEU A 158 4.59 -8.37 3.13
N SER A 159 3.53 -9.20 3.21
CA SER A 159 2.49 -9.05 4.24
C SER A 159 3.01 -9.32 5.66
N GLU A 160 3.99 -10.22 5.83
CA GLU A 160 4.67 -10.42 7.12
C GLU A 160 5.53 -9.21 7.50
N PHE A 161 6.29 -8.66 6.56
CA PHE A 161 7.05 -7.44 6.77
C PHE A 161 6.15 -6.30 7.24
N ALA A 162 5.07 -6.03 6.51
CA ALA A 162 4.09 -4.99 6.85
C ALA A 162 3.52 -5.17 8.27
N ARG A 163 3.26 -6.40 8.71
CA ARG A 163 2.69 -6.68 10.04
C ARG A 163 3.69 -6.60 11.18
N THR A 164 4.95 -6.98 10.94
CA THR A 164 5.88 -7.33 12.04
C THR A 164 7.12 -6.47 12.13
N ARG A 165 7.55 -5.85 11.01
CA ARG A 165 8.83 -5.14 10.94
C ARG A 165 8.71 -3.73 10.41
N TRP A 166 7.66 -3.44 9.63
CA TRP A 166 7.47 -2.13 9.02
C TRP A 166 7.23 -1.05 10.08
N ASP A 167 8.12 -0.06 10.06
CA ASP A 167 8.02 1.19 10.79
C ASP A 167 7.35 2.26 9.93
N VAL A 168 6.04 2.40 10.14
CA VAL A 168 5.18 3.39 9.48
C VAL A 168 5.63 4.83 9.79
N GLY A 169 6.17 5.06 11.00
CA GLY A 169 6.60 6.39 11.45
C GLY A 169 7.85 6.89 10.75
N LEU A 170 8.79 5.98 10.43
CA LEU A 170 9.93 6.30 9.57
C LEU A 170 9.52 6.39 8.11
N ALA A 171 8.66 5.47 7.64
CA ALA A 171 8.20 5.44 6.25
C ALA A 171 7.51 6.75 5.83
N ARG A 172 6.63 7.31 6.68
CA ARG A 172 5.88 8.54 6.35
C ARG A 172 6.77 9.76 6.13
N GLN A 173 7.97 9.78 6.71
CA GLN A 173 8.91 10.90 6.54
C GLN A 173 9.52 10.95 5.14
N ARG A 174 9.45 9.84 4.40
CA ARG A 174 10.09 9.66 3.08
C ARG A 174 9.08 9.40 1.96
N CYS A 175 7.79 9.45 2.26
CA CYS A 175 6.72 9.10 1.32
C CYS A 175 5.48 9.98 1.58
N ASP A 176 5.22 10.91 0.66
CA ASP A 176 4.18 11.94 0.83
C ASP A 176 2.77 11.35 0.70
N SER A 177 2.53 10.40 -0.21
CA SER A 177 1.20 9.75 -0.30
C SER A 177 0.87 8.93 0.95
N LEU A 178 1.86 8.34 1.61
CA LEU A 178 1.70 7.68 2.90
C LEU A 178 1.38 8.69 4.01
N ASP A 179 2.14 9.79 4.11
CA ASP A 179 1.92 10.81 5.13
C ASP A 179 0.52 11.43 5.01
N ARG A 180 0.07 11.75 3.79
CA ARG A 180 -1.29 12.22 3.53
C ARG A 180 -2.36 11.18 3.91
N THR A 181 -2.04 9.90 3.76
CA THR A 181 -2.92 8.80 4.17
C THR A 181 -3.05 8.74 5.68
N LEU A 182 -1.94 8.84 6.42
CA LEU A 182 -1.98 8.86 7.88
C LEU A 182 -2.73 10.06 8.42
N ARG A 183 -2.46 11.28 7.92
CA ARG A 183 -3.20 12.50 8.28
C ARG A 183 -4.71 12.37 8.03
N CYS A 184 -5.09 11.62 7.00
CA CYS A 184 -6.48 11.36 6.67
C CYS A 184 -7.17 10.45 7.67
N LEU A 185 -6.49 9.36 8.06
CA LEU A 185 -6.96 8.40 9.05
C LEU A 185 -7.00 8.98 10.46
N GLU A 186 -6.03 9.82 10.82
CA GLU A 186 -5.97 10.52 12.11
C GLU A 186 -7.25 11.35 12.38
N ARG A 187 -7.94 11.84 11.34
CA ARG A 187 -9.23 12.55 11.47
C ARG A 187 -10.34 11.67 12.05
N PHE A 188 -10.26 10.35 11.90
CA PHE A 188 -11.28 9.44 12.41
C PHE A 188 -11.24 9.28 13.94
N ARG A 189 -10.16 9.74 14.59
CA ARG A 189 -9.97 9.69 16.05
C ARG A 189 -10.69 10.81 16.82
N VAL A 190 -11.02 11.91 16.14
CA VAL A 190 -11.47 13.17 16.78
C VAL A 190 -12.98 13.17 17.07
N HIS A 191 -13.70 12.13 16.68
CA HIS A 191 -15.16 11.96 16.81
C HIS A 191 -15.50 10.51 17.09
#